data_AF-A0AAW3B0W7-F1
#
_entry.id   AF-A0AAW3B0W7-F1
#
_cell.length_a   1.000
_cell.length_b   1.000
_cell.length_c   1.000
_cell.angle_alpha   90.00
_cell.angle_beta   90.00
_cell.angle_gamma   90.00
#
_symmetry.space_group_name_H-M   'P 1'
#
loop_
_entity.id
_entity.type
_entity.pdbx_description
1 polymer ?
#
loop_
_entity_poly.entity_id
_entity_poly.type
_entity_poly.pdbx_seq_one_letter_code
_entity_poly.pdbx_strand_id
1 'polypeptide(L)'
;MNGYVGRMQYCDKLDCRFCKWCGGYSRQNWNVLEPLIQFNTDTQSRLSLSGLVSIVEPNVMLGGTLGAEMWESVFTVLHHHGVIRKGMFLKSSIVFARFERGVKC
;
A
#
# COMPACT_ATOMS: atom_id res chain seq x y z
N MET A 1 12.27 8.04 0.66
CA MET A 1 11.79 9.21 -0.12
C MET A 1 12.89 9.98 -0.84
N ASN A 2 14.15 9.94 -0.39
CA ASN A 2 15.22 10.73 -1.00
C ASN A 2 15.33 10.52 -2.52
N GLY A 3 15.41 11.63 -3.26
CA GLY A 3 15.49 11.65 -4.72
C GLY A 3 14.26 11.15 -5.46
N TYR A 4 13.10 10.98 -4.80
CA TYR A 4 11.90 10.44 -5.45
C TYR A 4 11.45 11.28 -6.65
N VAL A 5 11.34 12.59 -6.48
CA VAL A 5 10.95 13.50 -7.57
C VAL A 5 11.87 13.39 -8.78
N GLY A 6 13.19 13.31 -8.56
CA GLY A 6 14.16 13.15 -9.65
C GLY A 6 14.01 11.83 -10.41
N ARG A 7 13.74 10.72 -9.69
CA ARG A 7 13.42 9.44 -10.32
C ARG A 7 12.10 9.49 -11.10
N MET A 8 11.10 10.19 -10.57
CA MET A 8 9.81 10.36 -11.23
C MET A 8 9.93 11.15 -12.53
N GLN A 9 10.69 12.25 -12.52
CA GLN A 9 11.00 13.01 -13.73
C GLN A 9 11.74 12.18 -14.78
N TYR A 10 12.62 11.28 -14.34
CA TYR A 10 13.27 10.33 -15.24
C TYR A 10 12.28 9.31 -15.82
N CYS A 11 11.39 8.75 -14.99
CA CYS A 11 10.33 7.85 -15.45
C CYS A 11 9.37 8.52 -16.43
N ASP A 12 9.03 9.81 -16.23
CA ASP A 12 8.18 10.55 -17.16
C ASP A 12 8.84 10.71 -18.55
N LYS A 13 10.16 10.95 -18.61
CA LYS A 13 10.94 10.94 -19.86
C LYS A 13 10.94 9.59 -20.58
N LEU A 14 10.69 8.51 -19.85
CA LEU A 14 10.55 7.16 -20.38
C LEU A 14 9.09 6.78 -20.66
N ASP A 15 8.17 7.75 -20.67
CA ASP A 15 6.74 7.54 -20.89
C ASP A 15 6.08 6.59 -19.87
N CYS A 16 6.63 6.52 -18.64
CA CYS A 16 5.97 5.79 -17.56
C CYS A 16 4.66 6.51 -17.19
N ARG A 17 3.58 5.73 -16.94
CA ARG A 17 2.26 6.27 -16.58
C ARG A 17 1.71 5.77 -15.25
N PHE A 18 2.34 4.75 -14.66
CA PHE A 18 2.01 4.25 -13.34
C PHE A 18 3.27 3.94 -12.53
N CYS A 19 3.14 3.98 -11.21
CA CYS A 19 4.19 3.55 -10.29
C CYS A 19 3.60 2.60 -9.25
N LYS A 20 4.46 1.81 -8.62
CA LYS A 20 4.07 0.86 -7.58
C LYS A 20 4.92 1.05 -6.34
N TRP A 21 4.28 1.06 -5.18
CA TRP A 21 4.97 1.04 -3.90
C TRP A 21 4.37 -0.03 -2.99
N CYS A 22 5.22 -0.89 -2.45
CA CYS A 22 4.84 -1.97 -1.55
C CYS A 22 5.15 -1.56 -0.10
N GLY A 23 4.11 -1.39 0.70
CA GLY A 23 4.23 -1.28 2.16
C GLY A 23 4.06 -2.66 2.77
N GLY A 24 5.13 -3.21 3.35
CA GLY A 24 5.06 -4.48 4.07
C GLY A 24 4.44 -4.29 5.46
N TYR A 25 3.48 -5.14 5.80
CA TYR A 25 2.84 -5.20 7.11
C TYR A 25 3.07 -6.59 7.69
N SER A 26 3.79 -6.67 8.81
CA SER A 26 3.94 -7.94 9.54
C SER A 26 2.83 -8.06 10.56
N ARG A 27 2.06 -9.15 10.50
CA ARG A 27 1.02 -9.43 11.47
C ARG A 27 1.64 -10.15 12.68
N GLN A 28 1.58 -9.51 13.84
CA GLN A 28 2.04 -10.10 15.10
C GLN A 28 0.87 -10.15 16.07
N ASN A 29 0.64 -11.30 16.72
CA ASN A 29 -0.48 -11.50 17.66
C ASN A 29 -1.83 -11.03 17.11
N TRP A 30 -2.12 -11.39 15.85
CA TRP A 30 -3.35 -11.03 15.13
C TRP A 30 -3.54 -9.55 14.81
N ASN A 31 -2.59 -8.70 15.19
CA ASN A 31 -2.68 -7.26 14.99
C ASN A 31 -1.58 -6.74 14.05
N VAL A 32 -1.82 -5.57 13.49
CA VAL A 32 -0.80 -4.76 12.81
C VAL A 32 -0.75 -3.44 13.56
N LEU A 33 0.46 -2.99 13.89
CA LEU A 33 0.62 -1.74 14.63
C LEU A 33 0.07 -0.57 13.82
N GLU A 34 -0.87 0.17 14.38
CA GLU A 34 -1.45 1.36 13.76
C GLU A 34 -0.41 2.43 13.36
N PRO A 35 0.67 2.67 14.15
CA PRO A 35 1.78 3.52 13.70
C PRO A 35 2.44 3.04 12.41
N LEU A 36 2.52 1.73 12.18
CA LEU A 36 3.07 1.15 10.95
C LEU A 36 2.12 1.36 9.76
N ILE A 37 0.81 1.23 10.00
CA ILE A 37 -0.24 1.57 9.02
C ILE A 37 -0.08 3.03 8.59
N GLN A 38 -0.07 3.94 9.56
CA GLN A 38 0.05 5.37 9.32
C GLN A 38 1.33 5.73 8.56
N PHE A 39 2.49 5.22 9.00
CA PHE A 39 3.78 5.53 8.39
C PHE A 39 3.89 5.05 6.93
N ASN A 40 3.49 3.80 6.69
CA ASN A 40 3.53 3.23 5.34
C ASN A 40 2.56 3.93 4.40
N THR A 41 1.36 4.27 4.89
CA THR A 41 0.35 4.94 4.07
C THR A 41 0.66 6.42 3.84
N ASP A 42 1.23 7.16 4.80
CA ASP A 42 1.74 8.53 4.57
C ASP A 42 2.84 8.50 3.49
N THR A 43 3.77 7.55 3.59
CA THR A 43 4.80 7.35 2.57
C THR A 43 4.17 7.14 1.19
N GLN A 44 3.20 6.24 1.06
CA GLN A 44 2.52 5.98 -0.22
C GLN A 44 1.70 7.16 -0.74
N SER A 45 1.05 7.90 0.14
CA SER A 45 0.23 9.05 -0.21
C SER A 45 1.05 10.14 -0.88
N ARG A 46 2.23 10.44 -0.34
CA ARG A 46 3.17 11.40 -0.92
C ARG A 46 3.69 10.99 -2.30
N LEU A 47 3.73 9.70 -2.61
CA LEU A 47 4.15 9.19 -3.93
C LEU A 47 3.06 9.43 -4.98
N SER A 48 1.79 9.39 -4.58
CA SER A 48 0.65 9.48 -5.51
C SER A 48 0.41 10.87 -6.10
N LEU A 49 1.07 11.91 -5.57
CA LEU A 49 0.96 13.30 -6.03
C LEU A 49 1.90 13.64 -7.21
N SER A 50 2.60 12.65 -7.75
CA SER A 50 3.69 12.83 -8.71
C SER A 50 3.26 12.75 -10.18
N GLY A 51 1.96 12.76 -10.46
CA GLY A 51 1.39 12.71 -11.81
C GLY A 51 1.32 11.31 -12.44
N LEU A 52 1.92 10.29 -11.82
CA LEU A 52 1.71 8.90 -12.21
C LEU A 52 0.54 8.29 -11.45
N VAL A 53 -0.19 7.39 -12.11
CA VAL A 53 -1.19 6.55 -11.46
C VAL A 53 -0.48 5.68 -10.41
N SER A 54 -0.88 5.83 -9.15
CA SER A 54 -0.24 5.11 -8.05
C SER A 54 -0.91 3.75 -7.82
N ILE A 55 -0.11 2.70 -7.74
CA ILE A 55 -0.53 1.38 -7.24
C ILE A 55 -0.11 1.27 -5.79
N VAL A 56 -1.10 1.37 -4.90
CA VAL A 56 -0.96 1.19 -3.46
C VAL A 56 -1.01 -0.30 -3.14
N GLU A 57 0.12 -0.87 -2.71
CA GLU A 57 0.23 -2.28 -2.36
C GLU A 57 0.48 -2.43 -0.85
N PRO A 58 -0.59 -2.52 -0.02
CA PRO A 58 -0.44 -2.90 1.37
C PRO A 58 -0.36 -4.42 1.48
N ASN A 59 0.86 -4.93 1.63
CA ASN A 59 1.13 -6.35 1.61
C ASN A 59 1.27 -6.90 3.03
N VAL A 60 0.38 -7.79 3.45
CA VAL A 60 0.51 -8.51 4.73
C VAL A 60 1.46 -9.68 4.56
N MET A 61 2.65 -9.56 5.14
CA MET A 61 3.66 -10.60 5.15
C MET A 61 3.16 -11.74 6.05
N LEU A 62 3.15 -12.97 5.52
CA LEU A 62 2.60 -14.21 6.11
C LEU A 62 1.08 -14.30 6.00
N GLY A 63 0.63 -14.87 4.87
CA GLY A 63 -0.72 -15.39 4.59
C GLY A 63 -1.81 -15.06 5.60
N GLY A 64 -2.52 -13.96 5.36
CA GLY A 64 -3.66 -13.56 6.14
C GLY A 64 -4.32 -12.31 5.58
N THR A 65 -5.59 -12.16 5.86
CA THR A 65 -6.38 -11.00 5.45
C THR A 65 -6.00 -9.74 6.22
N LEU A 66 -6.00 -8.62 5.51
CA LEU A 66 -6.26 -7.32 6.11
C LEU A 66 -7.71 -7.31 6.62
N GLY A 67 -7.91 -7.10 7.92
CA GLY A 67 -9.25 -6.89 8.48
C GLY A 67 -9.85 -5.57 7.99
N ALA A 68 -11.17 -5.42 8.10
CA ALA A 68 -11.88 -4.21 7.68
C ALA A 68 -11.31 -2.93 8.34
N GLU A 69 -10.94 -3.03 9.62
CA GLU A 69 -10.37 -1.93 10.42
C GLU A 69 -9.05 -1.40 9.83
N MET A 70 -8.17 -2.28 9.34
CA MET A 70 -6.90 -1.83 8.75
C MET A 70 -7.11 -1.16 7.40
N TRP A 71 -8.09 -1.63 6.60
CA TRP A 71 -8.46 -0.96 5.36
C TRP A 71 -9.04 0.43 5.61
N GLU A 72 -9.86 0.57 6.64
CA GLU A 72 -10.40 1.86 7.05
C GLU A 72 -9.28 2.84 7.42
N SER A 73 -8.28 2.41 8.20
CA SER A 73 -7.11 3.25 8.51
C SER A 73 -6.34 3.62 7.24
N VAL A 74 -6.06 2.68 6.33
CA VAL A 74 -5.38 2.98 5.06
C VAL A 74 -6.15 4.01 4.23
N PHE A 75 -7.46 3.84 4.06
CA PHE A 75 -8.27 4.78 3.27
C PHE A 75 -8.46 6.15 3.94
N THR A 76 -8.45 6.20 5.27
CA THR A 76 -8.50 7.43 6.05
C THR A 76 -7.26 8.26 5.82
N VAL A 77 -6.07 7.64 5.89
CA VAL A 77 -4.81 8.33 5.62
C VAL A 77 -4.73 8.81 4.17
N LEU A 78 -5.06 7.95 3.20
CA LEU A 78 -5.09 8.34 1.79
C LEU A 78 -6.04 9.54 1.54
N HIS A 79 -7.19 9.57 2.23
CA HIS A 79 -8.13 10.69 2.15
C HIS A 79 -7.56 11.97 2.75
N HIS A 80 -6.92 11.91 3.92
CA HIS A 80 -6.29 13.08 4.55
C HIS A 80 -5.20 13.72 3.69
N HIS A 81 -4.47 12.92 2.91
CA HIS A 81 -3.44 13.42 1.99
C HIS A 81 -3.99 13.87 0.63
N GLY A 82 -5.31 13.83 0.42
CA GLY A 82 -5.94 14.26 -0.83
C GLY A 82 -5.65 13.33 -2.02
N VAL A 83 -5.35 12.06 -1.78
CA VAL A 83 -5.10 11.10 -2.85
C VAL A 83 -6.36 10.92 -3.70
N ILE A 84 -6.23 11.12 -5.01
CA ILE A 84 -7.32 10.96 -5.96
C ILE A 84 -7.63 9.46 -6.13
N ARG A 85 -8.65 8.97 -5.41
CA ARG A 85 -9.05 7.55 -5.44
C ARG A 85 -9.34 7.02 -6.86
N LYS A 86 -9.86 7.87 -7.75
CA LYS A 86 -10.12 7.52 -9.17
C LYS A 86 -8.85 7.37 -10.02
N GLY A 87 -7.73 7.91 -9.56
CA GLY A 87 -6.42 7.89 -10.23
C GLY A 87 -5.42 6.95 -9.58
N MET A 88 -5.88 5.99 -8.77
CA MET A 88 -5.03 5.00 -8.13
C MET A 88 -5.60 3.59 -8.31
N PHE A 89 -4.72 2.61 -8.23
CA PHE A 89 -5.09 1.20 -8.10
C PHE A 89 -4.68 0.67 -6.74
N LEU A 90 -5.43 -0.32 -6.27
CA LEU A 90 -5.10 -1.07 -5.08
C LEU A 90 -4.59 -2.46 -5.47
N LYS A 91 -3.47 -2.87 -4.89
CA LYS A 91 -2.97 -4.24 -4.98
C LYS A 91 -2.95 -4.86 -3.59
N SER A 92 -4.05 -5.51 -3.22
CA SER A 92 -4.20 -6.18 -1.94
C SER A 92 -3.74 -7.63 -1.99
N SER A 93 -3.33 -8.17 -0.86
CA SER A 93 -3.24 -9.63 -0.66
C SER A 93 -4.63 -10.26 -0.77
N ILE A 94 -4.73 -11.43 -1.40
CA ILE A 94 -5.98 -12.19 -1.46
C ILE A 94 -6.33 -12.72 -0.06
N VAL A 95 -7.62 -12.75 0.26
CA VAL A 95 -8.15 -13.37 1.46
C VAL A 95 -8.02 -14.89 1.35
N PHE A 96 -7.10 -15.50 2.09
CA PHE A 96 -6.97 -16.95 2.19
C PHE A 96 -6.98 -17.42 3.64
N ALA A 97 -7.52 -18.62 3.87
CA ALA A 97 -7.31 -19.33 5.12
C ALA A 97 -5.81 -19.59 5.31
N ARG A 98 -5.30 -19.35 6.53
CA ARG A 98 -3.87 -19.41 6.88
C ARG A 98 -3.16 -20.64 6.31
N PHE A 99 -2.01 -20.42 5.69
CA PHE A 99 -1.05 -21.47 5.29
C PHE A 99 -0.39 -22.20 6.50
N GLU A 100 -0.59 -21.70 7.73
CA GLU A 100 0.08 -22.19 8.96
C GLU A 100 -0.65 -23.32 9.69
N ARG A 101 -1.88 -23.68 9.30
CA ARG A 101 -2.48 -24.94 9.73
C ARG A 101 -2.38 -25.85 8.52
N GLY A 102 -1.73 -27.01 8.64
CA GLY A 102 -1.52 -28.00 7.58
C GLY A 102 -2.79 -28.60 6.94
N VAL A 103 -3.89 -27.85 6.88
CA VAL A 103 -5.09 -28.14 6.14
C VAL A 103 -4.84 -27.70 4.71
N LYS A 104 -4.55 -28.66 3.85
CA LYS A 104 -4.56 -28.46 2.40
C LYS A 104 -5.99 -28.10 1.98
N CYS A 105 -6.14 -27.01 1.22
CA CYS A 105 -7.34 -26.71 0.46
C CYS A 105 -7.59 -27.80 -0.58
#